data_AF-A0A7K3S848-F1
#
_entry.id   AF-A0A7K3S848-F1
#
_cell.length_a   1.000
_cell.length_b   1.000
_cell.length_c   1.000
_cell.angle_alpha   90.00
_cell.angle_beta   90.00
_cell.angle_gamma   90.00
#
_symmetry.space_group_name_H-M   'P 1'
#
loop_
_entity.id
_entity.type
_entity.pdbx_description
1 polymer ?
#
loop_
_entity_poly.entity_id
_entity_poly.type
_entity_poly.pdbx_seq_one_letter_code
_entity_poly.pdbx_strand_id
1 'polypeptide(L)'
;MRHHGPGSARAVLAALRAARPAAVLIEGPPEGDALLPLAADPRMRPPVALLAHAVDDPGRASFWPMAAFSPEWVAIRWALDHDVPVRFIDLPAAHSLALKEPAPEEPGEGPERAEHAQEEEVTPVVDPIRVLAGTAGYDDPERWWEDVVEHRSPTGERDDGGMPPEGAAPDDAPGDALAPFVALAEAMSALREAYGDGGQPRDAVREAYMRIQLRTARKEFGEGVAVVCGAWHVPALAARTTLAADRALLKGLPKVKTDLTWVPWTHRRLARQSGYGAGIDSPGWYGHLFEAADRPIERWMTKVAGLLRCEDRSVSTAHVIEAVRLAETLAALRGRPLAGLGETTDAVRAVMCEGSDVPLALVRDRLIVGESLGEVPDTAPAVPLQRDLTRSQRTLRLKPEASERELDLDLRKETDAARSRLLHRLRLLDVGWGDPVAGRGSTGTFRESWRLSWEPELHIRVAEAGVWGTTVLTAATAKAASQAVAATALADVTALAEHCLLAGLPDALPVVMKALADRAALDADVGHLADALPALARSLRY
;
A
#
# COMPACT_ATOMS: atom_id res chain seq x y z
N MET A 1 7.60 8.73 15.32
CA MET A 1 7.88 7.28 15.13
C MET A 1 7.97 6.96 13.65
N ARG A 2 8.36 5.75 13.26
CA ARG A 2 8.27 5.28 11.86
C ARG A 2 6.83 4.86 11.54
N HIS A 3 6.37 5.03 10.30
CA HIS A 3 4.96 4.86 9.89
C HIS A 3 4.42 3.41 9.90
N HIS A 4 5.26 2.41 10.14
CA HIS A 4 4.88 1.00 10.07
C HIS A 4 5.82 0.15 10.96
N GLY A 5 5.50 -0.02 12.24
CA GLY A 5 6.37 -0.70 13.18
C GLY A 5 5.59 -1.32 14.34
N PRO A 6 5.69 -2.64 14.59
CA PRO A 6 4.88 -3.31 15.59
C PRO A 6 5.18 -2.85 17.03
N GLY A 7 6.44 -2.69 17.40
CA GLY A 7 6.86 -2.11 18.67
C GLY A 7 6.54 -0.63 18.75
N SER A 8 6.71 0.12 17.66
CA SER A 8 6.29 1.52 17.55
C SER A 8 4.79 1.70 17.85
N ALA A 9 3.95 0.83 17.27
CA ALA A 9 2.50 0.84 17.46
C ALA A 9 2.10 0.44 18.88
N ARG A 10 2.75 -0.57 19.47
CA ARG A 10 2.57 -0.95 20.88
C ARG A 10 2.96 0.17 21.83
N ALA A 11 4.08 0.85 21.57
CA ALA A 11 4.54 1.97 22.38
C ALA A 11 3.54 3.15 22.33
N VAL A 12 3.00 3.47 21.14
CA VAL A 12 1.96 4.51 21.01
C VAL A 12 0.71 4.14 21.78
N LEU A 13 0.25 2.89 21.69
CA LEU A 13 -0.90 2.42 22.48
C LEU A 13 -0.66 2.55 23.99
N ALA A 14 0.52 2.15 24.46
CA ALA A 14 0.90 2.27 25.87
C ALA A 14 0.93 3.74 26.32
N ALA A 15 1.53 4.63 25.53
CA ALA A 15 1.59 6.05 25.81
C ALA A 15 0.20 6.69 25.85
N LEU A 16 -0.70 6.37 24.92
CA LEU A 16 -2.08 6.87 24.91
C LEU A 16 -2.87 6.40 26.13
N ARG A 17 -2.73 5.13 26.52
CA ARG A 17 -3.37 4.58 27.74
C ARG A 17 -2.89 5.25 29.02
N ALA A 18 -1.60 5.59 29.09
CA ALA A 18 -0.99 6.28 30.23
C ALA A 18 -1.37 7.77 30.27
N ALA A 19 -1.24 8.48 29.14
CA ALA A 19 -1.43 9.92 29.07
C ALA A 19 -2.90 10.35 29.05
N ARG A 20 -3.80 9.53 28.48
CA ARG A 20 -5.24 9.80 28.31
C ARG A 20 -5.52 11.22 27.79
N PRO A 21 -5.02 11.55 26.59
CA PRO A 21 -5.16 12.89 26.04
C PRO A 21 -6.64 13.25 25.78
N ALA A 22 -6.95 14.54 25.86
CA ALA A 22 -8.24 15.11 25.50
C ALA A 22 -8.48 15.15 23.98
N ALA A 23 -7.43 15.07 23.17
CA ALA A 23 -7.51 14.90 21.72
C ALA A 23 -6.25 14.24 21.15
N VAL A 24 -6.40 13.52 20.05
CA VAL A 24 -5.31 12.86 19.32
C VAL A 24 -5.17 13.50 17.93
N LEU A 25 -3.98 13.96 17.60
CA LEU A 25 -3.64 14.54 16.30
C LEU A 25 -2.72 13.59 15.54
N ILE A 26 -3.06 13.30 14.28
CA ILE A 26 -2.35 12.32 13.45
C ILE A 26 -1.73 13.04 12.26
N GLU A 27 -0.50 12.66 11.90
CA GLU A 27 0.09 13.05 10.63
C GLU A 27 -0.69 12.44 9.45
N GLY A 28 -1.35 13.31 8.69
CA GLY A 28 -2.14 12.97 7.51
C GLY A 28 -2.92 14.20 7.03
N PRO A 29 -3.57 14.12 5.85
CA PRO A 29 -4.26 15.26 5.29
C PRO A 29 -5.61 15.53 6.00
N PRO A 30 -5.92 16.78 6.40
CA PRO A 30 -7.15 17.16 7.11
C PRO A 30 -8.43 16.86 6.32
N GLU A 31 -8.38 16.77 4.99
CA GLU A 31 -9.53 16.33 4.19
C GLU A 31 -9.98 14.90 4.56
N GLY A 32 -9.11 14.10 5.17
CA GLY A 32 -9.41 12.75 5.66
C GLY A 32 -10.21 12.70 6.97
N ASP A 33 -10.40 13.82 7.68
CA ASP A 33 -11.07 13.86 8.99
C ASP A 33 -12.48 13.26 8.93
N ALA A 34 -13.22 13.55 7.87
CA ALA A 34 -14.58 13.04 7.67
C ALA A 34 -14.62 11.51 7.49
N LEU A 35 -13.49 10.88 7.17
CA LEU A 35 -13.36 9.45 6.91
C LEU A 35 -12.84 8.67 8.13
N LEU A 36 -12.35 9.35 9.17
CA LEU A 36 -11.87 8.73 10.41
C LEU A 36 -12.90 7.81 11.06
N PRO A 37 -14.21 8.15 11.15
CA PRO A 37 -15.20 7.26 11.77
C PRO A 37 -15.31 5.88 11.09
N LEU A 38 -14.97 5.77 9.80
CA LEU A 38 -15.00 4.49 9.09
C LEU A 38 -13.94 3.51 9.60
N ALA A 39 -12.87 3.99 10.25
CA ALA A 39 -11.87 3.12 10.87
C ALA A 39 -12.45 2.29 12.03
N ALA A 40 -13.60 2.71 12.61
CA ALA A 40 -14.32 1.94 13.63
C ALA A 40 -15.16 0.78 13.05
N ASP A 41 -15.48 0.79 11.74
CA ASP A 41 -16.34 -0.23 11.12
C ASP A 41 -15.68 -1.63 11.19
N PRO A 42 -16.37 -2.68 11.66
CA PRO A 42 -15.81 -4.04 11.76
C PRO A 42 -15.33 -4.65 10.43
N ARG A 43 -15.82 -4.16 9.28
CA ARG A 43 -15.39 -4.57 7.94
C ARG A 43 -14.16 -3.82 7.46
N MET A 44 -13.75 -2.76 8.15
CA MET A 44 -12.51 -2.06 7.86
C MET A 44 -11.33 -2.87 8.39
N ARG A 45 -10.58 -3.51 7.48
CA ARG A 45 -9.45 -4.40 7.81
C ARG A 45 -8.20 -3.92 7.09
N PRO A 46 -7.19 -3.41 7.80
CA PRO A 46 -5.92 -3.04 7.18
C PRO A 46 -5.20 -4.27 6.58
N PRO A 47 -4.30 -4.09 5.59
CA PRO A 47 -3.77 -2.80 5.12
C PRO A 47 -4.77 -2.01 4.24
N VAL A 48 -4.98 -0.75 4.58
CA VAL A 48 -5.85 0.19 3.83
C VAL A 48 -5.08 1.47 3.56
N ALA A 49 -5.47 2.24 2.55
CA ALA A 49 -4.87 3.54 2.29
C ALA A 49 -5.94 4.61 2.17
N LEU A 50 -5.64 5.79 2.70
CA LEU A 50 -6.35 6.99 2.34
C LEU A 50 -5.86 7.39 0.94
N LEU A 51 -6.75 7.33 -0.05
CA LEU A 51 -6.50 7.80 -1.41
C LEU A 51 -7.01 9.23 -1.53
N ALA A 52 -6.13 10.17 -1.87
CA ALA A 52 -6.53 11.49 -2.35
C ALA A 52 -6.22 11.60 -3.84
N HIS A 53 -7.16 12.12 -4.62
CA HIS A 53 -6.95 12.44 -6.02
C HIS A 53 -7.49 13.82 -6.37
N ALA A 54 -6.96 14.44 -7.42
CA ALA A 54 -7.55 15.66 -7.95
C ALA A 54 -8.89 15.33 -8.61
N VAL A 55 -9.90 16.18 -8.41
CA VAL A 55 -11.26 15.96 -8.93
C VAL A 55 -11.28 16.04 -10.46
N ASP A 56 -10.52 16.97 -11.02
CA ASP A 56 -10.47 17.22 -12.47
C ASP A 56 -9.44 16.33 -13.20
N ASP A 57 -8.56 15.66 -12.46
CA ASP A 57 -7.50 14.77 -12.97
C ASP A 57 -7.23 13.64 -11.96
N PRO A 58 -8.03 12.55 -11.98
CA PRO A 58 -7.89 11.46 -11.01
C PRO A 58 -6.53 10.76 -11.03
N GLY A 59 -5.78 10.82 -12.14
CA GLY A 59 -4.42 10.28 -12.24
C GLY A 59 -3.43 11.00 -11.32
N ARG A 60 -3.71 12.26 -10.99
CA ARG A 60 -2.97 13.01 -9.97
C ARG A 60 -3.43 12.62 -8.57
N ALA A 61 -2.88 11.51 -8.08
CA ALA A 61 -3.21 10.92 -6.79
C ALA A 61 -2.02 10.72 -5.84
N SER A 62 -2.34 10.57 -4.56
CA SER A 62 -1.43 10.21 -3.48
C SER A 62 -2.12 9.25 -2.50
N PHE A 63 -1.33 8.39 -1.89
CA PHE A 63 -1.79 7.39 -0.92
C PHE A 63 -1.11 7.59 0.42
N TRP A 64 -1.89 7.46 1.50
CA TRP A 64 -1.39 7.33 2.86
C TRP A 64 -1.78 5.95 3.38
N PRO A 65 -0.96 4.92 3.11
CA PRO A 65 -1.24 3.57 3.53
C PRO A 65 -1.07 3.41 5.04
N MET A 66 -1.86 2.51 5.62
CA MET A 66 -1.88 2.18 7.03
C MET A 66 -2.08 0.67 7.20
N ALA A 67 -1.29 0.08 8.09
CA ALA A 67 -1.38 -1.32 8.47
C ALA A 67 -1.93 -1.46 9.90
N ALA A 68 -2.29 -2.69 10.32
CA ALA A 68 -2.67 -2.94 11.72
C ALA A 68 -1.60 -2.51 12.72
N PHE A 69 -0.33 -2.62 12.29
CA PHE A 69 0.87 -2.25 13.04
C PHE A 69 1.39 -0.84 12.70
N SER A 70 0.57 0.02 12.09
CA SER A 70 0.88 1.45 11.97
C SER A 70 0.54 2.17 13.27
N PRO A 71 1.46 2.96 13.85
CA PRO A 71 1.16 3.77 15.03
C PRO A 71 -0.03 4.72 14.85
N GLU A 72 -0.19 5.27 13.64
CA GLU A 72 -1.30 6.13 13.24
C GLU A 72 -2.63 5.37 13.29
N TRP A 73 -2.66 4.16 12.72
CA TRP A 73 -3.85 3.29 12.73
C TRP A 73 -4.28 2.95 14.16
N VAL A 74 -3.31 2.55 14.99
CA VAL A 74 -3.53 2.22 16.40
C VAL A 74 -4.03 3.44 17.18
N ALA A 75 -3.49 4.63 16.92
CA ALA A 75 -3.94 5.86 17.57
C ALA A 75 -5.36 6.27 17.14
N ILE A 76 -5.70 6.15 15.86
CA ILE A 76 -7.05 6.38 15.35
C ILE A 76 -8.04 5.41 16.02
N ARG A 77 -7.74 4.11 16.01
CA ARG A 77 -8.57 3.08 16.64
C ARG A 77 -8.76 3.34 18.14
N TRP A 78 -7.67 3.61 18.86
CA TRP A 78 -7.73 3.91 20.29
C TRP A 78 -8.61 5.13 20.57
N ALA A 79 -8.44 6.22 19.81
CA ALA A 79 -9.21 7.44 20.01
C ALA A 79 -10.71 7.21 19.78
N LEU A 80 -11.08 6.51 18.70
CA LEU A 80 -12.47 6.16 18.40
C LEU A 80 -13.07 5.22 19.45
N ASP A 81 -12.32 4.22 19.92
CA ASP A 81 -12.78 3.26 20.92
C ASP A 81 -12.98 3.91 22.32
N HIS A 82 -12.40 5.11 22.57
CA HIS A 82 -12.48 5.85 23.83
C HIS A 82 -13.26 7.18 23.72
N ASP A 83 -13.96 7.41 22.60
CA ASP A 83 -14.67 8.67 22.31
C ASP A 83 -13.78 9.94 22.42
N VAL A 84 -12.48 9.79 22.15
CA VAL A 84 -11.53 10.91 22.13
C VAL A 84 -11.49 11.53 20.73
N PRO A 85 -11.64 12.85 20.59
CA PRO A 85 -11.52 13.54 19.30
C PRO A 85 -10.19 13.22 18.61
N VAL A 86 -10.27 12.79 17.35
CA VAL A 86 -9.11 12.53 16.50
C VAL A 86 -9.17 13.36 15.21
N ARG A 87 -8.04 13.94 14.80
CA ARG A 87 -7.93 14.77 13.59
C ARG A 87 -6.57 14.62 12.91
N PHE A 88 -6.54 14.78 11.60
CA PHE A 88 -5.35 14.90 10.80
C PHE A 88 -4.80 16.33 10.81
N ILE A 89 -3.48 16.47 10.84
CA ILE A 89 -2.81 17.78 11.03
C ILE A 89 -1.69 18.09 10.04
N ASP A 90 -1.44 17.25 9.04
CA ASP A 90 -0.42 17.50 8.02
C ASP A 90 -0.94 18.43 6.92
N LEU A 91 -0.05 18.83 6.00
CA LEU A 91 -0.38 19.69 4.87
C LEU A 91 -1.57 19.12 4.07
N PRO A 92 -2.59 19.94 3.77
CA PRO A 92 -3.74 19.53 2.98
C PRO A 92 -3.35 18.83 1.68
N ALA A 93 -4.08 17.77 1.35
CA ALA A 93 -3.89 17.03 0.10
C ALA A 93 -4.04 17.96 -1.11
N ALA A 94 -4.90 18.99 -1.02
CA ALA A 94 -5.03 20.03 -2.03
C ALA A 94 -3.72 20.72 -2.42
N HIS A 95 -2.82 20.95 -1.46
CA HIS A 95 -1.50 21.54 -1.69
C HIS A 95 -0.47 20.48 -2.08
N SER A 96 -0.46 19.35 -1.38
CA SER A 96 0.47 18.25 -1.64
C SER A 96 0.35 17.70 -3.06
N LEU A 97 -0.88 17.55 -3.56
CA LEU A 97 -1.11 17.17 -4.95
C LEU A 97 -0.69 18.29 -5.89
N ALA A 98 -1.05 19.56 -5.63
CA ALA A 98 -0.71 20.71 -6.46
C ALA A 98 0.81 20.93 -6.66
N LEU A 99 1.61 20.55 -5.67
CA LEU A 99 3.07 20.65 -5.66
C LEU A 99 3.77 19.44 -6.30
N LYS A 100 3.04 18.36 -6.57
CA LYS A 100 3.54 17.20 -7.31
C LYS A 100 3.59 17.59 -8.79
N GLU A 101 4.78 17.60 -9.39
CA GLU A 101 4.89 17.72 -10.85
C GLU A 101 4.13 16.54 -11.48
N PRO A 102 3.42 16.75 -12.61
CA PRO A 102 2.81 15.64 -13.33
C PRO A 102 3.93 14.66 -13.68
N ALA A 103 3.72 13.38 -13.34
CA ALA A 103 4.58 12.33 -13.86
C ALA A 103 4.56 12.44 -15.39
N PRO A 104 5.71 12.40 -16.09
CA PRO A 104 5.68 12.39 -17.54
C PRO A 104 4.81 11.21 -17.99
N GLU A 105 3.84 11.48 -18.86
CA GLU A 105 3.13 10.44 -19.60
C GLU A 105 4.20 9.59 -20.28
N GLU A 106 4.33 8.31 -19.93
CA GLU A 106 5.22 7.39 -20.63
C GLU A 106 4.56 6.94 -21.95
N PRO A 107 5.19 7.18 -23.12
CA PRO A 107 5.01 6.32 -24.27
C PRO A 107 6.23 5.38 -24.38
N GLY A 108 6.03 4.11 -24.04
CA GLY A 108 6.81 2.99 -24.61
C GLY A 108 8.26 2.80 -24.13
N GLU A 109 8.48 1.59 -23.62
CA GLU A 109 9.74 0.86 -23.39
C GLU A 109 11.01 1.38 -24.10
N GLY A 110 12.04 1.66 -23.28
CA GLY A 110 13.44 1.74 -23.71
C GLY A 110 14.35 2.28 -22.60
N PRO A 111 15.30 1.50 -22.04
CA PRO A 111 16.21 1.99 -21.01
C PRO A 111 17.39 2.65 -21.71
N GLU A 112 17.38 3.97 -21.89
CA GLU A 112 18.57 4.81 -22.12
C GLU A 112 18.14 6.24 -22.42
N ARG A 113 18.05 7.08 -21.37
CA ARG A 113 18.35 8.53 -21.36
C ARG A 113 17.92 9.14 -20.03
N ALA A 114 18.75 8.93 -19.02
CA ALA A 114 18.77 9.73 -17.80
C ALA A 114 20.19 10.26 -17.58
N GLU A 115 20.73 10.95 -18.58
CA GLU A 115 21.93 11.78 -18.42
C GLU A 115 21.68 13.10 -19.12
N HIS A 116 21.87 14.20 -18.39
CA HIS A 116 21.61 15.61 -18.72
C HIS A 116 20.24 16.19 -18.29
N ALA A 117 19.99 16.20 -16.98
CA ALA A 117 19.38 17.37 -16.33
C ALA A 117 20.46 18.06 -15.50
N GLN A 118 20.51 19.38 -15.59
CA GLN A 118 21.61 20.24 -15.20
C GLN A 118 21.81 20.29 -13.67
N GLU A 119 23.08 20.44 -13.27
CA GLU A 119 23.55 20.62 -11.90
C GLU A 119 22.92 21.86 -11.23
N GLU A 120 21.83 21.66 -10.50
CA GLU A 120 21.50 22.47 -9.33
C GLU A 120 22.08 21.78 -8.10
N GLU A 121 22.67 22.56 -7.18
CA GLU A 121 23.23 22.11 -5.90
C GLU A 121 22.16 21.41 -5.03
N VAL A 122 21.92 20.12 -5.27
CA VAL A 122 21.07 19.29 -4.42
C VAL A 122 21.85 18.98 -3.15
N THR A 123 21.51 19.67 -2.07
CA THR A 123 21.95 19.28 -0.72
C THR A 123 21.54 17.82 -0.48
N PRO A 124 22.47 16.93 -0.07
CA PRO A 124 22.12 15.53 0.12
C PRO A 124 21.09 15.40 1.25
N VAL A 125 19.94 14.81 0.91
CA VAL A 125 18.87 14.53 1.88
C VAL A 125 19.44 13.61 2.96
N VAL A 126 19.40 14.06 4.21
CA VAL A 126 19.92 13.28 5.34
C VAL A 126 18.90 12.20 5.70
N ASP A 127 19.35 10.95 5.79
CA ASP A 127 18.59 9.84 6.37
C ASP A 127 18.89 9.76 7.88
N PRO A 128 17.97 10.22 8.75
CA PRO A 128 18.23 10.33 10.18
C PRO A 128 18.51 8.96 10.83
N ILE A 129 17.80 7.92 10.38
CA ILE A 129 17.94 6.56 10.96
C ILE A 129 19.30 5.99 10.59
N ARG A 130 19.75 6.18 9.34
CA ARG A 130 21.09 5.78 8.91
C ARG A 130 22.20 6.45 9.70
N VAL A 131 22.07 7.74 9.99
CA VAL A 131 23.08 8.46 10.80
C VAL A 131 23.13 7.91 12.22
N LEU A 132 21.97 7.69 12.86
CA LEU A 132 21.91 7.12 14.21
C LEU A 132 22.47 5.71 14.28
N ALA A 133 22.13 4.86 13.31
CA ALA A 133 22.63 3.51 13.20
C ALA A 133 24.16 3.48 13.05
N GLY A 134 24.71 4.26 12.12
CA GLY A 134 26.15 4.36 11.93
C GLY A 134 26.88 4.89 13.18
N THR A 135 26.29 5.87 13.87
CA THR A 135 26.82 6.40 15.14
C THR A 135 26.81 5.35 16.26
N ALA A 136 25.81 4.46 16.27
CA ALA A 136 25.71 3.35 17.21
C ALA A 136 26.56 2.13 16.81
N GLY A 137 27.30 2.18 15.69
CA GLY A 137 28.14 1.09 15.20
C GLY A 137 27.40 0.01 14.41
N TYR A 138 26.19 0.29 13.94
CA TYR A 138 25.43 -0.59 13.07
C TYR A 138 25.73 -0.30 11.60
N ASP A 139 25.87 -1.35 10.81
CA ASP A 139 26.03 -1.31 9.35
C ASP A 139 24.68 -1.23 8.63
N ASP A 140 23.62 -1.72 9.26
CA ASP A 140 22.25 -1.70 8.76
C ASP A 140 21.32 -0.84 9.63
N PRO A 141 20.74 0.25 9.08
CA PRO A 141 19.79 1.10 9.80
C PRO A 141 18.51 0.40 10.23
N GLU A 142 18.03 -0.55 9.43
CA GLU A 142 16.80 -1.29 9.75
C GLU A 142 17.04 -2.17 10.98
N ARG A 143 18.18 -2.88 10.99
CA ARG A 143 18.58 -3.70 12.14
C ARG A 143 18.73 -2.88 13.44
N TRP A 144 19.35 -1.69 13.36
CA TRP A 144 19.43 -0.80 14.51
C TRP A 144 18.05 -0.40 15.02
N TRP A 145 17.13 -0.03 14.12
CA TRP A 145 15.77 0.34 14.47
C TRP A 145 15.01 -0.81 15.13
N GLU A 146 15.13 -2.03 14.60
CA GLU A 146 14.52 -3.22 15.19
C GLU A 146 14.98 -3.44 16.64
N ASP A 147 16.30 -3.42 16.87
CA ASP A 147 16.88 -3.73 18.17
C ASP A 147 16.61 -2.66 19.22
N VAL A 148 16.60 -1.39 18.81
CA VAL A 148 16.47 -0.24 19.73
C VAL A 148 15.03 0.19 19.94
N VAL A 149 14.14 0.00 18.95
CA VAL A 149 12.76 0.50 19.00
C VAL A 149 11.75 -0.65 18.96
N GLU A 150 11.78 -1.51 17.94
CA GLU A 150 10.68 -2.46 17.69
C GLU A 150 10.66 -3.64 18.68
N HIS A 151 11.83 -4.09 19.13
CA HIS A 151 12.00 -5.19 20.10
C HIS A 151 11.85 -4.76 21.57
N ARG A 152 11.67 -3.47 21.87
CA ARG A 152 11.47 -3.03 23.26
C ARG A 152 10.03 -3.30 23.70
N SER A 153 9.85 -4.07 24.78
CA SER A 153 8.56 -4.18 25.44
C SER A 153 8.26 -2.88 26.23
N PRO A 154 7.08 -2.27 26.08
CA PRO A 154 6.67 -1.10 26.85
C PRO A 154 6.61 -1.37 28.37
N THR A 155 6.43 -2.63 28.79
CA THR A 155 6.34 -3.01 30.21
C THR A 155 7.70 -3.29 30.85
N GLY A 156 8.81 -3.28 30.09
CA GLY A 156 10.15 -3.59 30.60
C GLY A 156 10.38 -5.08 30.92
N GLU A 157 9.35 -5.92 30.84
CA GLU A 157 9.48 -7.36 30.92
C GLU A 157 10.20 -7.87 29.67
N ARG A 158 11.35 -8.50 29.88
CA ARG A 158 11.98 -9.34 28.85
C ARG A 158 11.07 -10.54 28.68
N ASP A 159 10.48 -10.69 27.49
CA ASP A 159 9.76 -11.90 27.10
C ASP A 159 10.80 -13.00 26.82
N ASP A 160 11.46 -13.48 27.87
CA ASP A 160 12.49 -14.53 27.81
C ASP A 160 11.89 -15.95 27.87
N GLY A 161 10.56 -16.07 27.69
CA GLY A 161 9.86 -17.35 27.70
C GLY A 161 9.91 -18.07 29.06
N GLY A 162 10.43 -17.43 30.11
CA GLY A 162 10.41 -17.91 31.48
C GLY A 162 9.03 -17.67 32.10
N MET A 163 8.47 -18.70 32.74
CA MET A 163 7.35 -18.50 33.67
C MET A 163 7.72 -17.41 34.68
N PRO A 164 6.85 -16.42 34.95
CA PRO A 164 7.13 -15.43 35.97
C PRO A 164 7.37 -16.15 37.31
N PRO A 165 8.37 -15.74 38.11
CA PRO A 165 8.61 -16.36 39.40
C PRO A 165 7.33 -16.26 40.24
N GLU A 166 6.88 -17.41 40.79
CA GLU A 166 5.74 -17.46 41.71
C GLU A 166 5.99 -16.51 42.88
N GLY A 167 5.29 -15.36 42.91
CA GLY A 167 5.39 -14.36 43.96
C GLY A 167 5.67 -12.92 43.52
N ALA A 168 5.78 -12.62 42.22
CA ALA A 168 5.84 -11.22 41.76
C ALA A 168 4.55 -10.47 42.12
N ALA A 169 4.70 -9.33 42.80
CA ALA A 169 3.57 -8.50 43.23
C ALA A 169 2.94 -7.79 42.01
N PRO A 170 1.63 -7.46 42.02
CA PRO A 170 0.97 -6.78 40.89
C PRO A 170 1.43 -5.32 40.65
N ASP A 171 2.41 -4.83 41.42
CA ASP A 171 2.85 -3.43 41.47
C ASP A 171 4.27 -3.21 40.89
N ASP A 172 4.80 -4.15 40.10
CA ASP A 172 5.96 -3.86 39.25
C ASP A 172 5.54 -2.78 38.24
N ALA A 173 5.88 -1.53 38.56
CA ALA A 173 5.43 -0.35 37.85
C ALA A 173 5.72 -0.50 36.34
N PRO A 174 4.72 -0.32 35.46
CA PRO A 174 5.00 -0.30 34.02
C PRO A 174 6.06 0.78 33.77
N GLY A 175 7.12 0.41 33.06
CA GLY A 175 8.16 1.37 32.66
C GLY A 175 7.54 2.63 32.06
N ASP A 176 8.21 3.78 32.18
CA ASP A 176 7.69 5.04 31.66
C ASP A 176 7.38 4.90 30.15
N ALA A 177 6.08 4.82 29.82
CA ALA A 177 5.60 4.59 28.48
C ALA A 177 6.00 5.70 27.50
N LEU A 178 6.37 6.89 28.02
CA LEU A 178 6.83 8.02 27.24
C LEU A 178 8.34 8.01 26.99
N ALA A 179 9.12 7.24 27.76
CA ALA A 179 10.59 7.25 27.69
C ALA A 179 11.16 6.95 26.28
N PRO A 180 10.63 5.98 25.50
CA PRO A 180 11.12 5.77 24.12
C PRO A 180 10.94 7.00 23.23
N PHE A 181 9.86 7.75 23.42
CA PHE A 181 9.56 8.95 22.65
C PHE A 181 10.47 10.12 23.04
N VAL A 182 10.77 10.28 24.33
CA VAL A 182 11.73 11.28 24.82
C VAL A 182 13.11 11.03 24.21
N ALA A 183 13.60 9.79 24.28
CA ALA A 183 14.90 9.42 23.70
C ALA A 183 14.97 9.67 22.19
N LEU A 184 13.90 9.33 21.45
CA LEU A 184 13.82 9.61 20.01
C LEU A 184 13.74 11.10 19.71
N ALA A 185 13.02 11.89 20.52
CA ALA A 185 12.94 13.33 20.36
C ALA A 185 14.31 14.01 20.58
N GLU A 186 15.07 13.57 21.58
CA GLU A 186 16.44 14.04 21.83
C GLU A 186 17.38 13.69 20.68
N ALA A 187 17.35 12.44 20.19
CA ALA A 187 18.15 12.00 19.06
C ALA A 187 17.85 12.82 17.79
N MET A 188 16.56 13.03 17.46
CA MET A 188 16.17 13.81 16.29
C MET A 188 16.50 15.30 16.44
N SER A 189 16.46 15.84 17.66
CA SER A 189 16.88 17.23 17.94
C SER A 189 18.38 17.40 17.68
N ALA A 190 19.22 16.48 18.19
CA ALA A 190 20.66 16.52 17.95
C ALA A 190 21.02 16.42 16.47
N LEU A 191 20.29 15.58 15.71
CA LEU A 191 20.47 15.51 14.25
C LEU A 191 20.09 16.80 13.55
N ARG A 192 18.98 17.44 13.93
CA ARG A 192 18.59 18.73 13.33
C ARG A 192 19.55 19.86 13.67
N GLU A 193 20.17 19.84 14.85
CA GLU A 193 21.22 20.79 15.20
C GLU A 193 22.47 20.60 14.31
N ALA A 194 22.82 19.35 13.99
CA ALA A 194 23.98 19.04 13.16
C ALA A 194 23.73 19.21 11.66
N TYR A 195 22.53 18.90 11.17
CA TYR A 195 22.20 18.76 9.75
C TYR A 195 21.09 19.70 9.26
N GLY A 196 20.58 20.59 10.10
CA GLY A 196 19.50 21.50 9.76
C GLY A 196 18.14 20.80 9.58
N ASP A 197 17.37 21.22 8.57
CA ASP A 197 16.07 20.61 8.23
C ASP A 197 16.19 19.32 7.41
N GLY A 198 17.42 18.83 7.18
CA GLY A 198 17.69 17.59 6.46
C GLY A 198 17.55 17.72 4.95
N GLY A 199 17.44 18.94 4.41
CA GLY A 199 17.41 19.20 2.97
C GLY A 199 16.07 18.88 2.31
N GLN A 200 14.95 18.90 3.06
CA GLN A 200 13.61 18.71 2.51
C GLN A 200 12.76 19.99 2.61
N PRO A 201 12.78 20.87 1.59
CA PRO A 201 12.05 22.14 1.62
C PRO A 201 10.53 21.99 1.86
N ARG A 202 9.95 20.83 1.50
CA ARG A 202 8.54 20.52 1.72
C ARG A 202 8.19 20.36 3.20
N ASP A 203 9.13 19.91 4.04
CA ASP A 203 8.86 19.69 5.46
C ASP A 203 8.63 20.99 6.21
N ALA A 204 9.31 22.09 5.85
CA ALA A 204 9.07 23.39 6.48
C ALA A 204 7.61 23.86 6.34
N VAL A 205 7.01 23.60 5.19
CA VAL A 205 5.61 23.94 4.88
C VAL A 205 4.65 23.03 5.65
N ARG A 206 4.91 21.72 5.68
CA ARG A 206 4.14 20.72 6.44
C ARG A 206 4.16 21.05 7.93
N GLU A 207 5.34 21.29 8.49
CA GLU A 207 5.54 21.61 9.90
C GLU A 207 4.88 22.93 10.31
N ALA A 208 4.89 23.94 9.44
CA ALA A 208 4.17 25.18 9.65
C ALA A 208 2.65 24.93 9.78
N TYR A 209 2.09 24.10 8.91
CA TYR A 209 0.69 23.71 8.98
C TYR A 209 0.38 22.91 10.26
N MET A 210 1.18 21.89 10.58
CA MET A 210 1.04 21.09 11.80
C MET A 210 1.10 21.95 13.06
N ARG A 211 2.03 22.91 13.16
CA ARG A 211 2.09 23.86 14.28
C ARG A 211 0.85 24.73 14.40
N ILE A 212 0.26 25.15 13.28
CA ILE A 212 -1.01 25.90 13.29
C ILE A 212 -2.13 25.04 13.84
N GLN A 213 -2.26 23.80 13.37
CA GLN A 213 -3.28 22.86 13.86
C GLN A 213 -3.09 22.50 15.33
N LEU A 214 -1.86 22.28 15.78
CA LEU A 214 -1.54 22.05 17.19
C LEU A 214 -1.97 23.23 18.07
N ARG A 215 -1.71 24.48 17.64
CA ARG A 215 -2.19 25.67 18.38
C ARG A 215 -3.72 25.75 18.41
N THR A 216 -4.40 25.35 17.33
CA THR A 216 -5.87 25.30 17.28
C THR A 216 -6.41 24.25 18.25
N ALA A 217 -5.87 23.03 18.20
CA ALA A 217 -6.26 21.95 19.10
C ALA A 217 -6.02 22.29 20.58
N ARG A 218 -4.89 22.93 20.92
CA ARG A 218 -4.63 23.37 22.30
C ARG A 218 -5.63 24.40 22.81
N LYS A 219 -6.13 25.27 21.95
CA LYS A 219 -7.18 26.24 22.31
C LYS A 219 -8.53 25.57 22.55
N GLU A 220 -8.81 24.50 21.82
CA GLU A 220 -10.09 23.78 21.87
C GLU A 220 -10.14 22.75 23.00
N PHE A 221 -9.06 22.00 23.19
CA PHE A 221 -8.99 20.83 24.09
C PHE A 221 -8.04 21.02 25.29
N GLY A 222 -7.39 22.18 25.41
CA GLY A 222 -6.38 22.44 26.43
C GLY A 222 -5.01 21.83 26.12
N GLU A 223 -4.12 21.75 27.11
CA GLU A 223 -2.74 21.28 26.91
C GLU A 223 -2.62 19.74 26.80
N GLY A 224 -3.68 18.99 27.14
CA GLY A 224 -3.70 17.53 27.10
C GLY A 224 -3.88 16.94 25.69
N VAL A 225 -3.08 17.36 24.71
CA VAL A 225 -3.19 16.89 23.31
C VAL A 225 -2.02 15.96 22.98
N ALA A 226 -2.29 14.80 22.38
CA ALA A 226 -1.28 13.90 21.85
C ALA A 226 -1.09 14.11 20.35
N VAL A 227 0.15 14.05 19.85
CA VAL A 227 0.47 14.12 18.43
C VAL A 227 1.22 12.85 18.02
N VAL A 228 0.72 12.15 17.00
CA VAL A 228 1.37 10.98 16.39
C VAL A 228 1.88 11.38 15.01
N CYS A 229 3.21 11.49 14.89
CA CYS A 229 3.90 11.91 13.67
C CYS A 229 5.25 11.22 13.53
N GLY A 230 5.85 11.37 12.35
CA GLY A 230 7.24 11.07 12.03
C GLY A 230 8.18 11.67 13.08
N ALA A 231 9.13 10.87 13.58
CA ALA A 231 10.03 11.32 14.65
C ALA A 231 10.83 12.58 14.25
N TRP A 232 11.11 12.72 12.95
CA TRP A 232 11.79 13.88 12.38
C TRP A 232 11.07 15.20 12.64
N HIS A 233 9.73 15.22 12.69
CA HIS A 233 8.96 16.45 12.86
C HIS A 233 8.90 16.94 14.32
N VAL A 234 9.19 16.07 15.29
CA VAL A 234 9.02 16.38 16.73
C VAL A 234 9.76 17.65 17.16
N PRO A 235 11.06 17.85 16.85
CA PRO A 235 11.76 19.07 17.25
C PRO A 235 11.16 20.33 16.59
N ALA A 236 10.68 20.21 15.35
CA ALA A 236 10.04 21.32 14.63
C ALA A 236 8.67 21.71 15.19
N LEU A 237 7.92 20.75 15.75
CA LEU A 237 6.67 21.02 16.45
C LEU A 237 6.88 21.59 17.86
N ALA A 238 8.00 21.26 18.50
CA ALA A 238 8.42 21.82 19.78
C ALA A 238 9.03 23.24 19.67
N ALA A 239 9.47 23.64 18.47
CA ALA A 239 10.10 24.92 18.21
C ALA A 239 9.17 26.12 18.51
N ARG A 240 9.75 27.18 19.09
CA ARG A 240 9.03 28.44 19.35
C ARG A 240 8.98 29.31 18.10
N THR A 241 7.96 29.12 17.27
CA THR A 241 7.69 29.98 16.11
C THR A 241 6.45 30.86 16.32
N THR A 242 6.40 32.00 15.63
CA THR A 242 5.21 32.87 15.64
C THR A 242 4.17 32.37 14.63
N LEU A 243 2.88 32.60 14.92
CA LEU A 243 1.80 32.28 13.99
C LEU A 243 1.95 33.03 12.64
N ALA A 244 2.53 34.23 12.66
CA ALA A 244 2.77 35.03 11.46
C ALA A 244 3.84 34.39 10.56
N ALA A 245 4.91 33.86 11.14
CA ALA A 245 5.96 33.15 10.41
C ALA A 245 5.42 31.87 9.74
N ASP A 246 4.65 31.05 10.49
CA ASP A 246 4.05 29.84 9.93
C ASP A 246 3.07 30.17 8.78
N ARG A 247 2.24 31.21 8.93
CA ARG A 247 1.33 31.67 7.87
C ARG A 247 2.05 32.20 6.63
N ALA A 248 3.25 32.76 6.78
CA ALA A 248 4.03 33.25 5.66
C ALA A 248 4.51 32.08 4.76
N LEU A 249 4.91 30.95 5.36
CA LEU A 249 5.31 29.75 4.63
C LEU A 249 4.17 29.10 3.83
N LEU A 250 2.93 29.24 4.31
CA LEU A 250 1.75 28.71 3.63
C LEU A 250 1.16 29.64 2.56
N LYS A 251 1.64 30.89 2.49
CA LYS A 251 1.07 31.90 1.61
C LYS A 251 1.49 31.64 0.16
N GLY A 252 0.51 31.60 -0.74
CA GLY A 252 0.76 31.47 -2.18
C GLY A 252 0.99 30.04 -2.65
N LEU A 253 0.79 29.03 -1.79
CA LEU A 253 0.85 27.64 -2.22
C LEU A 253 -0.23 27.33 -3.27
N PRO A 254 0.11 26.62 -4.35
CA PRO A 254 -0.88 26.19 -5.33
C PRO A 254 -1.86 25.21 -4.67
N LYS A 255 -3.09 25.16 -5.18
CA LYS A 255 -4.14 24.27 -4.66
C LYS A 255 -4.93 23.65 -5.81
N VAL A 256 -5.32 22.39 -5.65
CA VAL A 256 -6.27 21.70 -6.53
C VAL A 256 -7.49 21.28 -5.73
N LYS A 257 -8.63 21.08 -6.38
CA LYS A 257 -9.80 20.49 -5.72
C LYS A 257 -9.55 18.99 -5.57
N THR A 258 -9.67 18.46 -4.36
CA THR A 258 -9.39 17.06 -4.02
C THR A 258 -10.63 16.35 -3.53
N ASP A 259 -10.66 15.05 -3.76
CA ASP A 259 -11.60 14.13 -3.12
C ASP A 259 -10.82 12.97 -2.50
N LEU A 260 -11.31 12.45 -1.38
CA LEU A 260 -10.62 11.44 -0.58
C LEU A 260 -11.53 10.25 -0.28
N THR A 261 -10.93 9.06 -0.23
CA THR A 261 -11.61 7.85 0.25
C THR A 261 -10.63 6.82 0.80
N TRP A 262 -11.16 5.84 1.55
CA TRP A 262 -10.43 4.63 1.90
C TRP A 262 -10.46 3.62 0.75
N VAL A 263 -9.29 3.07 0.42
CA VAL A 263 -9.16 1.95 -0.51
C VAL A 263 -8.41 0.79 0.14
N PRO A 264 -8.74 -0.46 -0.22
CA PRO A 264 -7.89 -1.60 0.10
C PRO A 264 -6.44 -1.35 -0.35
N TRP A 265 -5.49 -1.73 0.49
CA TRP A 265 -4.08 -1.69 0.18
C TRP A 265 -3.48 -3.08 0.29
N THR A 266 -2.23 -3.27 -0.12
CA THR A 266 -1.55 -4.57 -0.03
C THR A 266 -0.27 -4.48 0.77
N HIS A 267 0.14 -5.57 1.39
CA HIS A 267 1.47 -5.68 1.98
C HIS A 267 2.57 -5.41 0.95
N ARG A 268 2.46 -5.96 -0.26
CA ARG A 268 3.43 -5.70 -1.34
C ARG A 268 3.62 -4.21 -1.66
N ARG A 269 2.56 -3.40 -1.57
CA ARG A 269 2.63 -1.94 -1.77
C ARG A 269 2.99 -1.15 -0.51
N LEU A 270 3.02 -1.78 0.68
CA LEU A 270 3.71 -1.23 1.84
C LEU A 270 5.23 -1.42 1.73
N ALA A 271 5.67 -2.35 0.87
CA ALA A 271 7.08 -2.65 0.73
C ALA A 271 7.84 -1.45 0.14
N ARG A 272 8.97 -1.05 0.73
CA ARG A 272 9.78 0.08 0.22
C ARG A 272 10.19 -0.11 -1.25
N GLN A 273 10.43 -1.35 -1.66
CA GLN A 273 10.77 -1.73 -3.04
C GLN A 273 9.68 -1.38 -4.06
N SER A 274 8.44 -1.13 -3.63
CA SER A 274 7.36 -0.66 -4.50
C SER A 274 7.43 0.84 -4.83
N GLY A 275 8.42 1.56 -4.30
CA GLY A 275 8.59 3.00 -4.50
C GLY A 275 7.90 3.87 -3.45
N TYR A 276 7.22 3.27 -2.45
CA TYR A 276 6.65 4.02 -1.33
C TYR A 276 7.76 4.49 -0.37
N GLY A 277 7.98 5.80 -0.31
CA GLY A 277 9.12 6.41 0.41
C GLY A 277 9.14 6.17 1.92
N ALA A 278 7.98 5.96 2.56
CA ALA A 278 7.87 5.60 3.97
C ALA A 278 7.62 4.09 4.19
N GLY A 279 7.81 3.29 3.14
CA GLY A 279 7.61 1.84 3.17
C GLY A 279 8.60 1.11 4.07
N ILE A 280 8.30 -0.17 4.28
CA ILE A 280 9.08 -1.11 5.10
C ILE A 280 9.56 -2.26 4.23
N ASP A 281 10.61 -2.95 4.63
CA ASP A 281 11.11 -4.05 3.79
C ASP A 281 10.31 -5.35 3.97
N SER A 282 9.66 -5.53 5.13
CA SER A 282 9.06 -6.82 5.52
C SER A 282 7.67 -6.70 6.16
N PRO A 283 6.65 -6.21 5.43
CA PRO A 283 5.30 -6.03 5.96
C PRO A 283 4.65 -7.28 6.57
N GLY A 284 4.81 -8.45 5.94
CA GLY A 284 4.24 -9.69 6.45
C GLY A 284 4.91 -10.19 7.73
N TRP A 285 6.22 -9.96 7.87
CA TRP A 285 6.96 -10.21 9.12
C TRP A 285 6.49 -9.27 10.24
N TYR A 286 6.36 -7.97 9.99
CA TYR A 286 5.87 -7.03 10.99
C TYR A 286 4.41 -7.23 11.37
N GLY A 287 3.56 -7.60 10.41
CA GLY A 287 2.20 -8.05 10.68
C GLY A 287 2.19 -9.23 11.63
N HIS A 288 3.04 -10.24 11.38
CA HIS A 288 3.20 -11.38 12.27
C HIS A 288 3.67 -10.96 13.68
N LEU A 289 4.70 -10.12 13.80
CA LEU A 289 5.19 -9.65 15.10
C LEU A 289 4.16 -8.81 15.89
N PHE A 290 3.21 -8.20 15.20
CA PHE A 290 2.13 -7.45 15.85
C PHE A 290 1.00 -8.36 16.33
N GLU A 291 0.59 -9.32 15.51
CA GLU A 291 -0.49 -10.26 15.81
C GLU A 291 -0.07 -11.34 16.84
N ALA A 292 1.15 -11.85 16.71
CA ALA A 292 1.72 -12.86 17.60
C ALA A 292 2.50 -12.20 18.73
N ALA A 293 1.77 -11.67 19.72
CA ALA A 293 2.39 -11.06 20.91
C ALA A 293 3.12 -12.09 21.79
N ASP A 294 2.70 -13.35 21.78
CA ASP A 294 3.35 -14.45 22.50
C ASP A 294 4.14 -15.35 21.55
N ARG A 295 5.39 -15.67 21.92
CA ARG A 295 6.23 -16.66 21.20
C ARG A 295 6.33 -16.36 19.69
N PRO A 296 6.72 -15.13 19.30
CA PRO A 296 6.69 -14.69 17.91
C PRO A 296 7.57 -15.56 17.01
N ILE A 297 8.71 -16.03 17.50
CA ILE A 297 9.66 -16.81 16.70
C ILE A 297 9.11 -18.20 16.41
N GLU A 298 8.57 -18.89 17.41
CA GLU A 298 8.06 -20.25 17.22
C GLU A 298 6.81 -20.29 16.37
N ARG A 299 5.92 -19.30 16.54
CA ARG A 299 4.75 -19.14 15.67
C ARG A 299 5.16 -18.82 14.24
N TRP A 300 6.20 -18.02 14.04
CA TRP A 300 6.75 -17.74 12.70
C TRP A 300 7.31 -19.01 12.05
N MET A 301 8.17 -19.74 12.73
CA MET A 301 8.76 -20.98 12.23
C MET A 301 7.68 -22.02 11.89
N THR A 302 6.61 -22.08 12.69
CA THR A 302 5.46 -22.93 12.42
C THR A 302 4.71 -22.50 11.16
N LYS A 303 4.53 -21.19 10.95
CA LYS A 303 3.90 -20.62 9.75
C LYS A 303 4.72 -20.92 8.49
N VAL A 304 6.04 -20.77 8.56
CA VAL A 304 6.98 -21.11 7.47
C VAL A 304 6.91 -22.60 7.14
N ALA A 305 6.97 -23.47 8.15
CA ALA A 305 6.84 -24.91 7.95
C ALA A 305 5.49 -25.30 7.33
N GLY A 306 4.41 -24.61 7.71
CA GLY A 306 3.08 -24.77 7.11
C GLY A 306 3.09 -24.45 5.61
N LEU A 307 3.64 -23.29 5.22
CA LEU A 307 3.78 -22.91 3.81
C LEU A 307 4.58 -23.93 3.02
N LEU A 308 5.75 -24.34 3.52
CA LEU A 308 6.61 -25.29 2.82
C LEU A 308 5.93 -26.66 2.64
N ARG A 309 5.16 -27.12 3.64
CA ARG A 309 4.37 -28.36 3.53
C ARG A 309 3.25 -28.28 2.49
N CYS A 310 2.57 -27.12 2.38
CA CYS A 310 1.56 -26.91 1.35
C CYS A 310 2.13 -26.97 -0.07
N GLU A 311 3.45 -26.79 -0.20
CA GLU A 311 4.21 -26.85 -1.45
C GLU A 311 4.99 -28.17 -1.55
N ASP A 312 4.43 -29.22 -0.93
CA ASP A 312 4.91 -30.60 -0.93
C ASP A 312 6.35 -30.80 -0.40
N ARG A 313 6.85 -29.88 0.44
CA ARG A 313 8.16 -30.04 1.09
C ARG A 313 8.04 -30.73 2.45
N SER A 314 8.97 -31.66 2.69
CA SER A 314 9.00 -32.48 3.91
C SER A 314 9.63 -31.74 5.09
N VAL A 315 8.87 -30.85 5.74
CA VAL A 315 9.32 -30.15 6.95
C VAL A 315 8.72 -30.80 8.20
N SER A 316 9.54 -31.44 9.05
CA SER A 316 9.08 -32.07 10.30
C SER A 316 8.99 -31.08 11.47
N THR A 317 8.36 -31.48 12.58
CA THR A 317 8.38 -30.68 13.82
C THR A 317 9.79 -30.53 14.38
N ALA A 318 10.68 -31.51 14.16
CA ALA A 318 12.07 -31.41 14.57
C ALA A 318 12.80 -30.27 13.84
N HIS A 319 12.48 -30.04 12.56
CA HIS A 319 13.01 -28.89 11.81
C HIS A 319 12.55 -27.55 12.41
N VAL A 320 11.29 -27.46 12.87
CA VAL A 320 10.78 -26.24 13.53
C VAL A 320 11.55 -25.96 14.82
N ILE A 321 11.71 -26.97 15.68
CA ILE A 321 12.42 -26.84 16.96
C ILE A 321 13.87 -26.41 16.73
N GLU A 322 14.57 -27.07 15.79
CA GLU A 322 15.97 -26.73 15.50
C GLU A 322 16.09 -25.35 14.83
N ALA A 323 15.16 -24.94 13.97
CA ALA A 323 15.17 -23.61 13.38
C ALA A 323 14.99 -22.50 14.42
N VAL A 324 14.10 -22.68 15.41
CA VAL A 324 13.94 -21.75 16.53
C VAL A 324 15.25 -21.64 17.31
N ARG A 325 15.80 -22.78 17.74
CA ARG A 325 17.06 -22.84 18.49
C ARG A 325 18.22 -22.19 17.72
N LEU A 326 18.31 -22.43 16.41
CA LEU A 326 19.35 -21.85 15.57
C LEU A 326 19.16 -20.33 15.45
N ALA A 327 17.94 -19.84 15.27
CA ALA A 327 17.67 -18.39 15.21
C ALA A 327 18.08 -17.68 16.52
N GLU A 328 17.75 -18.26 17.67
CA GLU A 328 18.16 -17.74 18.99
C GLU A 328 19.69 -17.77 19.17
N THR A 329 20.33 -18.87 18.74
CA THR A 329 21.79 -18.99 18.79
C THR A 329 22.46 -17.93 17.92
N LEU A 330 21.94 -17.70 16.70
CA LEU A 330 22.44 -16.66 15.80
C LEU A 330 22.24 -15.27 16.41
N ALA A 331 21.12 -15.00 17.07
CA ALA A 331 20.87 -13.73 17.74
C ALA A 331 21.91 -13.48 18.84
N ALA A 332 22.17 -14.48 19.68
CA ALA A 332 23.17 -14.42 20.74
C ALA A 332 24.59 -14.20 20.18
N LEU A 333 24.99 -14.94 19.14
CA LEU A 333 26.29 -14.76 18.48
C LEU A 333 26.46 -13.36 17.87
N ARG A 334 25.35 -12.77 17.43
CA ARG A 334 25.30 -11.44 16.83
C ARG A 334 25.08 -10.31 17.85
N GLY A 335 25.05 -10.62 19.14
CA GLY A 335 24.84 -9.66 20.21
C GLY A 335 23.46 -8.99 20.19
N ARG A 336 22.46 -9.62 19.58
CA ARG A 336 21.11 -9.07 19.46
C ARG A 336 20.25 -9.39 20.68
N PRO A 337 19.33 -8.49 21.08
CA PRO A 337 18.43 -8.74 22.19
C PRO A 337 17.41 -9.85 21.89
N LEU A 338 16.96 -9.97 20.64
CA LEU A 338 16.00 -10.97 20.17
C LEU A 338 16.38 -11.42 18.74
N ALA A 339 15.93 -12.62 18.35
CA ALA A 339 16.06 -13.09 16.98
C ALA A 339 15.15 -12.28 16.05
N GLY A 340 15.73 -11.58 15.08
CA GLY A 340 14.98 -10.82 14.09
C GLY A 340 14.76 -11.60 12.79
N LEU A 341 14.32 -10.88 11.76
CA LEU A 341 14.08 -11.48 10.45
C LEU A 341 15.35 -12.12 9.85
N GLY A 342 16.52 -11.50 10.03
CA GLY A 342 17.79 -12.03 9.52
C GLY A 342 18.12 -13.40 10.12
N GLU A 343 18.08 -13.53 11.45
CA GLU A 343 18.36 -14.80 12.13
C GLU A 343 17.34 -15.88 11.79
N THR A 344 16.05 -15.50 11.72
CA THR A 344 15.00 -16.46 11.37
C THR A 344 15.10 -16.92 9.92
N THR A 345 15.46 -16.01 8.99
CA THR A 345 15.67 -16.32 7.58
C THR A 345 16.87 -17.26 7.39
N ASP A 346 17.99 -16.99 8.07
CA ASP A 346 19.17 -17.84 8.03
C ASP A 346 18.89 -19.24 8.61
N ALA A 347 18.12 -19.30 9.70
CA ALA A 347 17.73 -20.56 10.30
C ALA A 347 16.78 -21.37 9.40
N VAL A 348 15.79 -20.73 8.78
CA VAL A 348 14.90 -21.35 7.78
C VAL A 348 15.72 -21.86 6.60
N ARG A 349 16.65 -21.05 6.09
CA ARG A 349 17.54 -21.43 4.99
C ARG A 349 18.31 -22.71 5.33
N ALA A 350 18.95 -22.76 6.49
CA ALA A 350 19.79 -23.88 6.89
C ALA A 350 18.97 -25.15 7.21
N VAL A 351 17.86 -25.02 7.95
CA VAL A 351 17.17 -26.16 8.55
C VAL A 351 15.98 -26.65 7.73
N MET A 352 15.21 -25.75 7.12
CA MET A 352 13.97 -26.09 6.40
C MET A 352 14.13 -26.11 4.89
N CYS A 353 15.14 -25.41 4.38
CA CYS A 353 15.40 -25.23 2.95
C CYS A 353 16.68 -25.94 2.47
N GLU A 354 17.38 -26.66 3.35
CA GLU A 354 18.62 -27.40 3.04
C GLU A 354 19.69 -26.52 2.36
N GLY A 355 19.78 -25.24 2.76
CA GLY A 355 20.71 -24.25 2.22
C GLY A 355 20.26 -23.57 0.92
N SER A 356 19.14 -23.99 0.32
CA SER A 356 18.67 -23.52 -0.98
C SER A 356 17.89 -22.20 -0.90
N ASP A 357 18.22 -21.27 -1.80
CA ASP A 357 17.51 -19.98 -1.92
C ASP A 357 16.17 -20.10 -2.68
N VAL A 358 15.94 -21.19 -3.42
CA VAL A 358 14.70 -21.39 -4.20
C VAL A 358 13.45 -21.52 -3.31
N PRO A 359 13.40 -22.45 -2.32
CA PRO A 359 12.29 -22.46 -1.35
C PRO A 359 12.24 -21.21 -0.48
N LEU A 360 13.40 -20.60 -0.21
CA LEU A 360 13.46 -19.39 0.60
C LEU A 360 12.81 -18.20 -0.11
N ALA A 361 12.95 -18.09 -1.43
CA ALA A 361 12.28 -17.08 -2.23
C ALA A 361 10.75 -17.14 -2.06
N LEU A 362 10.18 -18.34 -2.00
CA LEU A 362 8.75 -18.53 -1.76
C LEU A 362 8.31 -18.02 -0.38
N VAL A 363 9.12 -18.28 0.66
CA VAL A 363 8.89 -17.76 2.02
C VAL A 363 9.00 -16.23 2.01
N ARG A 364 9.98 -15.68 1.29
CA ARG A 364 10.16 -14.24 1.15
C ARG A 364 8.94 -13.58 0.53
N ASP A 365 8.47 -14.11 -0.60
CA ASP A 365 7.36 -13.51 -1.33
C ASP A 365 6.04 -13.64 -0.56
N ARG A 366 5.70 -14.86 -0.11
CA ARG A 366 4.38 -15.14 0.48
C ARG A 366 4.25 -14.79 1.97
N LEU A 367 5.35 -14.76 2.73
CA LEU A 367 5.29 -14.50 4.18
C LEU A 367 6.04 -13.24 4.61
N ILE A 368 7.27 -13.01 4.13
CA ILE A 368 8.08 -11.85 4.58
C ILE A 368 7.50 -10.55 4.01
N VAL A 369 7.27 -10.51 2.69
CA VAL A 369 6.54 -9.42 2.04
C VAL A 369 5.05 -9.60 2.33
N GLY A 370 4.49 -10.74 1.91
CA GLY A 370 3.10 -11.10 2.17
C GLY A 370 2.14 -10.64 1.08
N GLU A 371 1.05 -11.40 0.93
CA GLU A 371 0.03 -11.22 -0.12
C GLU A 371 -1.30 -10.66 0.44
N SER A 372 -1.28 -10.12 1.65
CA SER A 372 -2.49 -9.61 2.30
C SER A 372 -3.04 -8.39 1.57
N LEU A 373 -4.35 -8.42 1.29
CA LEU A 373 -5.15 -7.31 0.77
C LEU A 373 -6.15 -6.91 1.86
N GLY A 374 -6.21 -5.62 2.18
CA GLY A 374 -7.18 -5.13 3.16
C GLY A 374 -8.62 -5.14 2.64
N GLU A 375 -9.53 -4.74 3.52
CA GLU A 375 -10.97 -4.65 3.23
C GLU A 375 -11.51 -3.31 3.73
N VAL A 376 -12.37 -2.68 2.92
CA VAL A 376 -13.02 -1.39 3.22
C VAL A 376 -14.54 -1.60 3.20
N PRO A 377 -15.31 -0.99 4.11
CA PRO A 377 -16.77 -1.14 4.15
C PRO A 377 -17.45 -0.48 2.94
N ASP A 378 -18.60 -1.04 2.53
CA ASP A 378 -19.42 -0.51 1.41
C ASP A 378 -19.95 0.91 1.62
N THR A 379 -19.95 1.36 2.88
CA THR A 379 -20.36 2.71 3.29
C THR A 379 -19.29 3.76 2.96
N ALA A 380 -18.06 3.34 2.67
CA ALA A 380 -17.00 4.25 2.25
C ALA A 380 -17.40 5.00 0.97
N PRO A 381 -17.09 6.30 0.86
CA PRO A 381 -17.27 7.05 -0.37
C PRO A 381 -16.57 6.35 -1.54
N ALA A 382 -17.22 6.24 -2.68
CA ALA A 382 -16.61 5.64 -3.86
C ALA A 382 -17.26 6.22 -5.11
N VAL A 383 -16.48 6.37 -6.17
CA VAL A 383 -16.98 6.78 -7.47
C VAL A 383 -18.05 5.79 -7.96
N PRO A 384 -19.09 6.23 -8.70
CA PRO A 384 -20.18 5.36 -9.14
C PRO A 384 -19.71 4.09 -9.86
N LEU A 385 -18.67 4.20 -10.70
CA LEU A 385 -18.10 3.08 -11.44
C LEU A 385 -17.49 2.01 -10.51
N GLN A 386 -16.83 2.41 -9.43
CA GLN A 386 -16.28 1.50 -8.41
C GLN A 386 -17.40 0.75 -7.68
N ARG A 387 -18.53 1.40 -7.41
CA ARG A 387 -19.71 0.75 -6.79
C ARG A 387 -20.33 -0.29 -7.73
N ASP A 388 -20.44 0.03 -9.01
CA ASP A 388 -20.93 -0.91 -10.02
C ASP A 388 -19.98 -2.12 -10.20
N LEU A 389 -18.67 -1.89 -10.22
CA LEU A 389 -17.67 -2.95 -10.26
C LEU A 389 -17.77 -3.86 -9.02
N THR A 390 -17.83 -3.29 -7.83
CA THR A 390 -17.96 -4.04 -6.56
C THR A 390 -19.22 -4.90 -6.54
N ARG A 391 -20.34 -4.39 -7.06
CA ARG A 391 -21.58 -5.16 -7.23
C ARG A 391 -21.40 -6.31 -8.21
N SER A 392 -20.74 -6.06 -9.35
CA SER A 392 -20.46 -7.10 -10.36
C SER A 392 -19.56 -8.20 -9.82
N GLN A 393 -18.51 -7.85 -9.07
CA GLN A 393 -17.61 -8.78 -8.39
C GLN A 393 -18.37 -9.72 -7.44
N ARG A 394 -19.32 -9.19 -6.66
CA ARG A 394 -20.16 -9.97 -5.75
C ARG A 394 -21.08 -10.94 -6.50
N THR A 395 -21.78 -10.45 -7.51
CA THR A 395 -22.70 -11.27 -8.32
C THR A 395 -21.97 -12.41 -9.01
N LEU A 396 -20.77 -12.15 -9.54
CA LEU A 396 -19.96 -13.14 -10.25
C LEU A 396 -19.08 -14.00 -9.33
N ARG A 397 -19.09 -13.72 -8.01
CA ARG A 397 -18.24 -14.35 -7.00
C ARG A 397 -16.76 -14.31 -7.39
N LEU A 398 -16.33 -13.16 -7.93
CA LEU A 398 -14.96 -12.91 -8.36
C LEU A 398 -14.33 -11.93 -7.36
N LYS A 399 -13.61 -12.48 -6.36
CA LYS A 399 -12.99 -11.68 -5.30
C LYS A 399 -11.67 -11.09 -5.83
N PRO A 400 -11.40 -9.79 -5.61
CA PRO A 400 -10.06 -9.24 -5.82
C PRO A 400 -9.10 -9.84 -4.80
N GLU A 401 -7.95 -10.32 -5.29
CA GLU A 401 -6.89 -10.93 -4.50
C GLU A 401 -5.57 -10.32 -4.97
N ALA A 402 -4.66 -10.02 -4.05
CA ALA A 402 -3.33 -9.47 -4.39
C ALA A 402 -2.35 -10.55 -4.88
N SER A 403 -2.61 -11.81 -4.52
CA SER A 403 -1.89 -12.98 -5.02
C SER A 403 -2.30 -13.29 -6.46
N GLU A 404 -1.34 -13.70 -7.29
CA GLU A 404 -1.64 -14.15 -8.63
C GLU A 404 -2.49 -15.42 -8.60
N ARG A 405 -3.59 -15.40 -9.35
CA ARG A 405 -4.52 -16.53 -9.45
C ARG A 405 -4.81 -16.85 -10.90
N GLU A 406 -4.59 -18.10 -11.28
CA GLU A 406 -5.07 -18.62 -12.57
C GLU A 406 -6.57 -18.96 -12.48
N LEU A 407 -7.32 -18.53 -13.49
CA LEU A 407 -8.74 -18.73 -13.62
C LEU A 407 -9.06 -19.29 -15.00
N ASP A 408 -9.50 -20.54 -15.05
CA ASP A 408 -10.01 -21.19 -16.25
C ASP A 408 -11.52 -21.02 -16.35
N LEU A 409 -11.99 -20.46 -17.46
CA LEU A 409 -13.39 -20.17 -17.75
C LEU A 409 -13.91 -21.07 -18.87
N ASP A 410 -15.08 -21.68 -18.66
CA ASP A 410 -15.82 -22.39 -19.71
C ASP A 410 -16.95 -21.49 -20.23
N LEU A 411 -16.77 -20.92 -21.42
CA LEU A 411 -17.67 -19.90 -22.00
C LEU A 411 -19.09 -20.43 -22.29
N ARG A 412 -19.33 -21.74 -22.19
CA ARG A 412 -20.67 -22.33 -22.29
C ARG A 412 -21.50 -22.13 -21.02
N LYS A 413 -20.84 -21.87 -19.90
CA LYS A 413 -21.49 -21.58 -18.62
C LYS A 413 -21.74 -20.07 -18.55
N GLU A 414 -22.99 -19.69 -18.31
CA GLU A 414 -23.40 -18.28 -18.27
C GLU A 414 -22.58 -17.44 -17.28
N THR A 415 -22.27 -17.99 -16.10
CA THR A 415 -21.45 -17.30 -15.09
C THR A 415 -20.01 -17.08 -15.55
N ASP A 416 -19.39 -18.06 -16.21
CA ASP A 416 -18.01 -17.96 -16.68
C ASP A 416 -17.91 -17.05 -17.91
N ALA A 417 -18.91 -17.09 -18.81
CA ALA A 417 -19.05 -16.11 -19.89
C ALA A 417 -19.22 -14.68 -19.34
N ALA A 418 -19.99 -14.50 -18.26
CA ALA A 418 -20.14 -13.20 -17.63
C ALA A 418 -18.84 -12.70 -16.94
N ARG A 419 -18.04 -13.61 -16.37
CA ARG A 419 -16.69 -13.29 -15.84
C ARG A 419 -15.74 -12.86 -16.95
N SER A 420 -15.69 -13.62 -18.05
CA SER A 420 -14.87 -13.28 -19.23
C SER A 420 -15.24 -11.89 -19.78
N ARG A 421 -16.54 -11.63 -19.99
CA ARG A 421 -17.03 -10.31 -20.44
C ARG A 421 -16.62 -9.18 -19.49
N LEU A 422 -16.72 -9.37 -18.17
CA LEU A 422 -16.30 -8.37 -17.20
C LEU A 422 -14.80 -8.05 -17.34
N LEU A 423 -13.95 -9.07 -17.41
CA LEU A 423 -12.50 -8.90 -17.55
C LEU A 423 -12.14 -8.18 -18.86
N HIS A 424 -12.77 -8.55 -19.98
CA HIS A 424 -12.58 -7.84 -21.25
C HIS A 424 -13.04 -6.38 -21.22
N ARG A 425 -14.17 -6.07 -20.56
CA ARG A 425 -14.63 -4.69 -20.37
C ARG A 425 -13.65 -3.87 -19.55
N LEU A 426 -13.10 -4.45 -18.49
CA LEU A 426 -12.11 -3.78 -17.65
C LEU A 426 -10.81 -3.52 -18.41
N ARG A 427 -10.35 -4.48 -19.23
CA ARG A 427 -9.20 -4.26 -20.12
C ARG A 427 -9.44 -3.15 -21.13
N LEU A 428 -10.64 -3.07 -21.73
CA LEU A 428 -11.00 -1.94 -22.59
C LEU A 428 -10.93 -0.62 -21.85
N LEU A 429 -11.23 -0.59 -20.55
CA LEU A 429 -11.14 0.58 -19.69
C LEU A 429 -9.74 0.87 -19.13
N ASP A 430 -8.71 0.13 -19.57
CA ASP A 430 -7.34 0.17 -19.03
C ASP A 430 -7.25 -0.19 -17.53
N VAL A 431 -8.22 -0.96 -17.04
CA VAL A 431 -8.23 -1.57 -15.70
C VAL A 431 -7.70 -3.00 -15.83
N GLY A 432 -6.38 -3.15 -15.72
CA GLY A 432 -5.66 -4.41 -15.87
C GLY A 432 -5.80 -5.39 -14.70
N TRP A 433 -7.03 -5.79 -14.34
CA TRP A 433 -7.24 -6.80 -13.28
C TRP A 433 -6.83 -8.23 -13.72
N GLY A 434 -6.83 -8.50 -15.03
CA GLY A 434 -6.50 -9.82 -15.52
C GLY A 434 -5.91 -9.82 -16.92
N ASP A 435 -4.94 -10.70 -17.12
CA ASP A 435 -4.32 -10.95 -18.42
C ASP A 435 -4.73 -12.32 -18.96
N PRO A 436 -5.08 -12.43 -20.25
CA PRO A 436 -5.32 -13.71 -20.88
C PRO A 436 -4.00 -14.48 -20.98
N VAL A 437 -4.04 -15.77 -20.67
CA VAL A 437 -2.89 -16.68 -20.76
C VAL A 437 -3.19 -17.71 -21.83
N ALA A 438 -2.18 -18.04 -22.65
CA ALA A 438 -2.27 -19.18 -23.55
C ALA A 438 -2.41 -20.46 -22.70
N GLY A 439 -3.61 -21.04 -22.67
CA GLY A 439 -3.92 -22.17 -21.80
C GLY A 439 -3.01 -23.38 -22.05
N ARG A 440 -2.61 -24.08 -20.97
CA ARG A 440 -1.93 -25.39 -21.08
C ARG A 440 -2.89 -26.41 -21.71
N GLY A 441 -2.69 -26.73 -22.98
CA GLY A 441 -3.37 -27.84 -23.66
C GLY A 441 -4.82 -27.59 -24.10
N SER A 442 -5.14 -26.41 -24.63
CA SER A 442 -6.49 -26.10 -25.13
C SER A 442 -6.50 -25.78 -26.63
N THR A 443 -6.87 -26.77 -27.43
CA THR A 443 -7.28 -26.64 -28.84
C THR A 443 -8.76 -26.26 -29.00
N GLY A 444 -9.47 -25.93 -27.92
CA GLY A 444 -10.92 -25.66 -27.92
C GLY A 444 -11.27 -24.18 -27.84
N THR A 445 -12.18 -23.72 -28.69
CA THR A 445 -12.68 -22.34 -28.80
C THR A 445 -13.55 -21.86 -27.63
N PHE A 446 -13.82 -22.71 -26.63
CA PHE A 446 -14.76 -22.43 -25.53
C PHE A 446 -14.09 -22.29 -24.17
N ARG A 447 -12.76 -22.34 -24.10
CA ARG A 447 -12.00 -22.16 -22.85
C ARG A 447 -11.09 -20.95 -22.93
N GLU A 448 -11.13 -20.14 -21.89
CA GLU A 448 -10.20 -19.03 -21.66
C GLU A 448 -9.49 -19.24 -20.33
N SER A 449 -8.17 -19.03 -20.34
CA SER A 449 -7.35 -19.03 -19.13
C SER A 449 -6.92 -17.60 -18.86
N TRP A 450 -7.07 -17.16 -17.62
CA TRP A 450 -6.75 -15.81 -17.18
C TRP A 450 -5.81 -15.87 -15.98
N ARG A 451 -4.88 -14.94 -15.89
CA ARG A 451 -4.10 -14.68 -14.68
C ARG A 451 -4.60 -13.38 -14.07
N LEU A 452 -5.12 -13.45 -12.85
CA LEU A 452 -5.71 -12.33 -12.15
C LEU A 452 -4.79 -11.88 -11.01
N SER A 453 -4.65 -10.57 -10.85
CA SER A 453 -4.00 -9.92 -9.71
C SER A 453 -4.61 -8.55 -9.51
N TRP A 454 -5.02 -8.22 -8.27
CA TRP A 454 -5.56 -6.91 -7.94
C TRP A 454 -4.50 -6.02 -7.30
N GLU A 455 -4.18 -4.92 -7.96
CA GLU A 455 -3.26 -3.89 -7.45
C GLU A 455 -4.02 -2.64 -7.00
N PRO A 456 -3.57 -1.94 -5.95
CA PRO A 456 -4.24 -0.73 -5.48
C PRO A 456 -4.37 0.38 -6.53
N GLU A 457 -3.44 0.48 -7.47
CA GLU A 457 -3.46 1.41 -8.60
C GLU A 457 -4.69 1.22 -9.49
N LEU A 458 -5.28 0.02 -9.50
CA LEU A 458 -6.53 -0.24 -10.23
C LEU A 458 -7.70 0.59 -9.67
N HIS A 459 -7.65 1.05 -8.41
CA HIS A 459 -8.65 2.00 -7.90
C HIS A 459 -8.55 3.38 -8.58
N ILE A 460 -7.33 3.83 -8.92
CA ILE A 460 -7.14 5.05 -9.71
C ILE A 460 -7.64 4.82 -11.14
N ARG A 461 -7.27 3.70 -11.77
CA ARG A 461 -7.74 3.37 -13.13
C ARG A 461 -9.27 3.31 -13.22
N VAL A 462 -9.93 2.79 -12.19
CA VAL A 462 -11.40 2.79 -12.10
C VAL A 462 -11.95 4.21 -11.92
N ALA A 463 -11.28 5.09 -11.17
CA ALA A 463 -11.68 6.50 -11.05
C ALA A 463 -11.53 7.26 -12.38
N GLU A 464 -10.40 7.09 -13.08
CA GLU A 464 -10.15 7.64 -14.42
C GLU A 464 -11.19 7.14 -15.44
N ALA A 465 -11.49 5.84 -15.42
CA ALA A 465 -12.49 5.23 -16.29
C ALA A 465 -13.91 5.78 -16.04
N GLY A 466 -14.16 6.40 -14.89
CA GLY A 466 -15.44 7.02 -14.54
C GLY A 466 -15.87 8.14 -15.50
N VAL A 467 -14.92 8.76 -16.22
CA VAL A 467 -15.22 9.78 -17.25
C VAL A 467 -16.07 9.21 -18.38
N TRP A 468 -15.94 7.92 -18.68
CA TRP A 468 -16.68 7.24 -19.75
C TRP A 468 -18.08 6.80 -19.33
N GLY A 469 -18.37 6.68 -18.03
CA GLY A 469 -19.69 6.29 -17.55
C GLY A 469 -19.71 5.83 -16.10
N THR A 470 -20.93 5.65 -15.58
CA THR A 470 -21.17 5.26 -14.17
C THR A 470 -21.24 3.76 -13.93
N THR A 471 -21.31 2.95 -15.00
CA THR A 471 -21.26 1.48 -14.95
C THR A 471 -20.19 0.94 -15.89
N VAL A 472 -19.64 -0.24 -15.59
CA VAL A 472 -18.58 -0.87 -16.38
C VAL A 472 -19.04 -1.11 -17.82
N LEU A 473 -20.32 -1.50 -18.00
CA LEU A 473 -20.91 -1.67 -19.33
C LEU A 473 -20.95 -0.34 -20.10
N THR A 474 -21.56 0.70 -19.52
CA THR A 474 -21.71 1.99 -20.21
C THR A 474 -20.37 2.65 -20.49
N ALA A 475 -19.43 2.56 -19.54
CA ALA A 475 -18.09 3.12 -19.68
C ALA A 475 -17.32 2.42 -20.80
N ALA A 476 -17.32 1.08 -20.83
CA ALA A 476 -16.62 0.32 -21.87
C ALA A 476 -17.23 0.58 -23.26
N THR A 477 -18.56 0.67 -23.37
CA THR A 477 -19.25 1.04 -24.62
C THR A 477 -18.85 2.42 -25.12
N ALA A 478 -18.86 3.43 -24.24
CA ALA A 478 -18.52 4.80 -24.61
C ALA A 478 -17.04 4.93 -25.02
N LYS A 479 -16.13 4.29 -24.28
CA LYS A 479 -14.70 4.27 -24.61
C LYS A 479 -14.43 3.56 -25.93
N ALA A 480 -15.05 2.41 -26.18
CA ALA A 480 -14.94 1.71 -27.45
C ALA A 480 -15.46 2.56 -28.62
N ALA A 481 -16.62 3.21 -28.47
CA ALA A 481 -17.15 4.10 -29.50
C ALA A 481 -16.19 5.28 -29.79
N SER A 482 -15.59 5.87 -28.75
CA SER A 482 -14.60 6.95 -28.92
C SER A 482 -13.32 6.47 -29.60
N GLN A 483 -12.80 5.30 -29.21
CA GLN A 483 -11.61 4.71 -29.85
C GLN A 483 -11.87 4.39 -31.32
N ALA A 484 -13.07 3.91 -31.68
CA ALA A 484 -13.43 3.62 -33.05
C ALA A 484 -13.39 4.86 -33.95
N VAL A 485 -13.84 6.02 -33.42
CA VAL A 485 -13.82 7.30 -34.15
C VAL A 485 -12.40 7.86 -34.28
N ALA A 486 -11.57 7.68 -33.24
CA ALA A 486 -10.19 8.16 -33.21
C ALA A 486 -9.20 7.29 -34.01
N ALA A 487 -9.54 6.02 -34.22
CA ALA A 487 -8.68 5.06 -34.91
C ALA A 487 -8.39 5.49 -36.36
N THR A 488 -7.10 5.53 -36.70
CA THR A 488 -6.64 5.92 -38.04
C THR A 488 -6.30 4.70 -38.91
N ALA A 489 -5.85 3.60 -38.30
CA ALA A 489 -5.49 2.36 -38.99
C ALA A 489 -6.62 1.33 -38.99
N LEU A 490 -6.73 0.54 -40.07
CA LEU A 490 -7.73 -0.52 -40.19
C LEU A 490 -7.52 -1.64 -39.15
N ALA A 491 -6.26 -1.95 -38.84
CA ALA A 491 -5.88 -2.94 -37.83
C ALA A 491 -6.46 -2.60 -36.44
N ASP A 492 -6.38 -1.34 -36.04
CA ASP A 492 -6.88 -0.87 -34.73
C ASP A 492 -8.40 -1.04 -34.62
N VAL A 493 -9.14 -0.68 -35.67
CA VAL A 493 -10.61 -0.83 -35.68
C VAL A 493 -11.01 -2.30 -35.68
N THR A 494 -10.26 -3.15 -36.38
CA THR A 494 -10.55 -4.59 -36.43
C THR A 494 -10.26 -5.27 -35.09
N ALA A 495 -9.15 -4.91 -34.43
CA ALA A 495 -8.84 -5.36 -33.08
C ALA A 495 -9.89 -4.87 -32.07
N LEU A 496 -10.36 -3.63 -32.20
CA LEU A 496 -11.43 -3.08 -31.37
C LEU A 496 -12.77 -3.81 -31.57
N ALA A 497 -13.10 -4.21 -32.81
CA ALA A 497 -14.28 -5.02 -33.09
C ALA A 497 -14.21 -6.39 -32.38
N GLU A 498 -13.04 -7.05 -32.42
CA GLU A 498 -12.79 -8.29 -31.68
C GLU A 498 -12.95 -8.07 -30.16
N HIS A 499 -12.38 -7.01 -29.60
CA HIS A 499 -12.55 -6.67 -28.19
C HIS A 499 -14.01 -6.40 -27.81
N CYS A 500 -14.79 -5.72 -28.67
CA CYS A 500 -16.21 -5.45 -28.41
C CYS A 500 -17.05 -6.72 -28.37
N LEU A 501 -16.73 -7.71 -29.19
CA LEU A 501 -17.42 -9.01 -29.18
C LEU A 501 -17.09 -9.79 -27.91
N LEU A 502 -15.81 -9.89 -27.55
CA LEU A 502 -15.36 -10.56 -26.33
C LEU A 502 -15.92 -9.89 -25.07
N ALA A 503 -15.97 -8.55 -25.06
CA ALA A 503 -16.57 -7.76 -23.99
C ALA A 503 -18.11 -7.77 -23.98
N GLY A 504 -18.76 -8.32 -25.01
CA GLY A 504 -20.21 -8.32 -25.16
C GLY A 504 -20.79 -6.91 -25.14
N LEU A 505 -20.37 -6.06 -26.07
CA LEU A 505 -20.76 -4.66 -26.22
C LEU A 505 -21.59 -4.43 -27.51
N PRO A 506 -22.83 -4.92 -27.59
CA PRO A 506 -23.65 -4.84 -28.81
C PRO A 506 -23.91 -3.39 -29.25
N ASP A 507 -24.03 -2.46 -28.31
CA ASP A 507 -24.32 -1.05 -28.61
C ASP A 507 -23.12 -0.30 -29.19
N ALA A 508 -21.88 -0.78 -28.98
CA ALA A 508 -20.68 -0.20 -29.56
C ALA A 508 -20.46 -0.69 -31.00
N LEU A 509 -20.90 -1.92 -31.33
CA LEU A 509 -20.63 -2.56 -32.62
C LEU A 509 -21.10 -1.75 -33.84
N PRO A 510 -22.28 -1.11 -33.88
CA PRO A 510 -22.68 -0.30 -35.03
C PRO A 510 -21.69 0.84 -35.35
N VAL A 511 -21.12 1.48 -34.32
CA VAL A 511 -20.13 2.56 -34.47
C VAL A 511 -18.81 2.00 -34.97
N VAL A 512 -18.34 0.90 -34.38
CA VAL A 512 -17.10 0.24 -34.77
C VAL A 512 -17.18 -0.29 -36.20
N MET A 513 -18.28 -0.93 -36.58
CA MET A 513 -18.49 -1.46 -37.94
C MET A 513 -18.59 -0.36 -38.98
N LYS A 514 -19.18 0.78 -38.64
CA LYS A 514 -19.18 1.96 -39.51
C LYS A 514 -17.75 2.49 -39.71
N ALA A 515 -16.99 2.67 -38.63
CA ALA A 515 -15.58 3.08 -38.72
C ALA A 515 -14.76 2.09 -39.56
N LEU A 516 -15.00 0.79 -39.41
CA LEU A 516 -14.34 -0.27 -40.18
C LEU A 516 -14.65 -0.13 -41.68
N ALA A 517 -15.93 0.04 -42.03
CA ALA A 517 -16.35 0.22 -43.42
C ALA A 517 -15.75 1.51 -44.03
N ASP A 518 -15.75 2.61 -43.28
CA ASP A 518 -15.19 3.88 -43.72
C ASP A 518 -13.66 3.76 -43.95
N ARG A 519 -12.93 3.03 -43.10
CA ARG A 519 -11.49 2.80 -43.27
C ARG A 519 -11.19 1.82 -44.39
N ALA A 520 -11.91 0.71 -44.49
CA ALA A 520 -11.70 -0.28 -45.55
C ALA A 520 -12.01 0.28 -46.95
N ALA A 521 -12.91 1.27 -47.06
CA ALA A 521 -13.17 1.97 -48.32
C ALA A 521 -12.02 2.91 -48.74
N LEU A 522 -11.17 3.32 -47.79
CA LEU A 522 -10.04 4.23 -48.02
C LEU A 522 -8.70 3.49 -48.13
N ASP A 523 -8.62 2.24 -47.66
CA ASP A 523 -7.40 1.44 -47.64
C ASP A 523 -7.30 0.57 -48.91
N ALA A 524 -6.38 0.92 -49.80
CA ALA A 524 -6.12 0.21 -51.04
C ALA A 524 -4.98 -0.82 -50.93
N ASP A 525 -4.38 -0.96 -49.74
CA ASP A 525 -3.28 -1.90 -49.49
C ASP A 525 -3.82 -3.30 -49.13
N VAL A 526 -3.48 -4.29 -49.96
CA VAL A 526 -3.89 -5.69 -49.79
C VAL A 526 -3.31 -6.30 -48.51
N GLY A 527 -2.15 -5.82 -48.02
CA GLY A 527 -1.54 -6.27 -46.77
C GLY A 527 -2.39 -5.93 -45.54
N HIS A 528 -2.90 -4.69 -45.45
CA HIS A 528 -3.75 -4.27 -44.34
C HIS A 528 -5.11 -4.98 -44.33
N LEU A 529 -5.66 -5.27 -45.52
CA LEU A 529 -6.87 -6.09 -45.64
C LEU A 529 -6.63 -7.55 -45.22
N ALA A 530 -5.43 -8.08 -45.48
CA ALA A 530 -5.04 -9.43 -45.05
C ALA A 530 -4.85 -9.52 -43.53
N ASP A 531 -4.30 -8.50 -42.88
CA ASP A 531 -4.10 -8.46 -41.43
C ASP A 531 -5.42 -8.32 -40.64
N ALA A 532 -6.47 -7.77 -41.26
CA ALA A 532 -7.81 -7.68 -40.67
C ALA A 532 -8.60 -9.01 -40.70
N LEU A 533 -8.26 -9.96 -41.60
CA LEU A 533 -8.99 -11.22 -41.76
C LEU A 533 -8.99 -12.14 -40.53
N PRO A 534 -7.87 -12.34 -39.79
CA PRO A 534 -7.85 -13.20 -38.61
C PRO A 534 -8.81 -12.74 -37.51
N ALA A 535 -8.89 -11.43 -37.28
CA ALA A 535 -9.78 -10.86 -36.29
C ALA A 535 -11.25 -11.02 -36.73
N LEU A 536 -11.60 -10.71 -37.99
CA LEU A 536 -12.96 -10.95 -38.53
C LEU A 536 -13.37 -12.43 -38.50
N ALA A 537 -12.44 -13.35 -38.78
CA ALA A 537 -12.68 -14.79 -38.71
C ALA A 537 -12.82 -15.32 -37.27
N ARG A 538 -12.26 -14.62 -36.28
CA ARG A 538 -12.49 -14.87 -34.85
C ARG A 538 -13.82 -14.25 -34.39
N SER A 539 -14.17 -13.09 -34.91
CA SER A 539 -15.42 -12.37 -34.65
C SER A 539 -16.67 -13.14 -35.08
N LEU A 540 -16.63 -13.84 -36.21
CA LEU A 540 -17.72 -14.72 -36.69
C LEU A 540 -18.01 -15.94 -35.79
N ARG A 541 -17.23 -16.15 -34.72
CA ARG A 541 -17.34 -17.31 -33.81
C ARG A 541 -18.18 -17.02 -32.55
N TYR A 542 -18.56 -15.75 -32.36
CA TYR A 542 -19.42 -15.25 -31.29
C TYR A 542 -20.71 -14.70 -31.91
#